data_AF-A0A2V7AHF5-F1
#
_entry.id   AF-A0A2V7AHF5-F1
#
_cell.length_a   1.000
_cell.length_b   1.000
_cell.length_c   1.000
_cell.angle_alpha   90.00
_cell.angle_beta   90.00
_cell.angle_gamma   90.00
#
_symmetry.space_group_name_H-M   'P 1'
#
loop_
_entity.id
_entity.type
_entity.pdbx_description
1 polymer ?
#
loop_
_entity_poly.entity_id
_entity_poly.type
_entity_poly.pdbx_seq_one_letter_code
_entity_poly.pdbx_strand_id
1 'polypeptide(L)'
;MLALVLAGCGPTLQGYAVRHPAADESRRVAEFLDPLLMALELPSLRAIALAKDCKIGFAIVRTDRVNVWSSPATTSPCLYFTLFLTEGALRMPADQLMATIAHELGHLALHHTPGPDTPQLTASPEQWQGIQGQELAADRFAVALLKRTQSLYRVGACEAMAEFLRRSVSDWYGPGISARMHAAVTQRADAADAACASSEVTALPRLTLNTRVQ
;
A
#
# COMPACT_ATOMS: atom_id res chain seq x y z
N MET A 1 -34.81 6.80 33.99
CA MET A 1 -34.25 6.06 32.84
C MET A 1 -32.86 6.59 32.58
N LEU A 2 -31.83 5.86 33.00
CA LEU A 2 -30.43 6.20 32.73
C LEU A 2 -30.04 5.46 31.45
N ALA A 3 -29.96 6.17 30.33
CA ALA A 3 -29.46 5.60 29.10
C ALA A 3 -27.93 5.53 29.20
N LEU A 4 -27.39 4.35 29.53
CA LEU A 4 -25.98 4.06 29.32
C LEU A 4 -25.73 4.08 27.80
N VAL A 5 -25.11 5.15 27.32
CA VAL A 5 -24.51 5.17 25.98
C VAL A 5 -23.26 4.30 26.07
N LEU A 6 -23.39 3.03 25.68
CA LEU A 6 -22.24 2.17 25.41
C LEU A 6 -21.51 2.80 24.21
N ALA A 7 -20.46 3.57 24.47
CA ALA A 7 -19.49 3.95 23.46
C ALA A 7 -18.80 2.67 22.99
N GLY A 8 -19.36 2.06 21.94
CA GLY A 8 -18.77 0.87 21.34
C GLY A 8 -17.37 1.20 20.84
N CYS A 9 -16.35 0.54 21.40
CA CYS A 9 -15.00 0.52 20.85
C CYS A 9 -15.07 -0.15 19.48
N GLY A 10 -15.24 0.65 18.42
CA GLY A 10 -15.09 0.18 17.05
C GLY A 10 -13.64 -0.23 16.77
N PRO A 11 -13.38 -1.08 15.76
CA PRO A 11 -12.01 -1.43 15.39
C PRO A 11 -11.24 -0.18 14.97
N THR A 12 -9.99 -0.06 15.43
CA THR A 12 -9.09 1.02 15.07
C THR A 12 -7.81 0.50 14.43
N LEU A 13 -7.29 1.21 13.44
CA LEU A 13 -5.96 1.00 12.87
C LEU A 13 -5.12 2.25 13.15
N GLN A 14 -3.99 2.10 13.83
CA GLN A 14 -3.11 3.22 14.22
C GLN A 14 -3.85 4.39 14.91
N GLY A 15 -4.88 4.08 15.70
CA GLY A 15 -5.70 5.08 16.40
C GLY A 15 -6.85 5.69 15.59
N TYR A 16 -6.99 5.34 14.30
CA TYR A 16 -8.09 5.78 13.45
C TYR A 16 -9.22 4.74 13.40
N ALA A 17 -10.48 5.19 13.41
CA ALA A 17 -11.63 4.31 13.26
C ALA A 17 -11.65 3.63 11.87
N VAL A 18 -12.03 2.36 11.83
CA VAL A 18 -12.13 1.57 10.59
C VAL A 18 -13.60 1.30 10.26
N ARG A 19 -13.93 1.32 8.96
CA ARG A 19 -15.25 0.95 8.43
C ARG A 19 -15.13 -0.06 7.28
N HIS A 20 -16.22 -0.75 7.00
CA HIS A 20 -16.34 -1.53 5.78
C HIS A 20 -16.37 -0.61 4.55
N PRO A 21 -15.78 -1.05 3.43
CA PRO A 21 -15.88 -0.35 2.17
C PRO A 21 -17.30 -0.46 1.60
N ALA A 22 -17.74 0.58 0.90
CA ALA A 22 -18.91 0.52 0.04
C ALA A 22 -18.63 -0.36 -1.20
N ALA A 23 -19.69 -0.76 -1.90
CA ALA A 23 -19.58 -1.68 -3.04
C ALA A 23 -18.85 -1.06 -4.24
N ASP A 24 -19.06 0.23 -4.47
CA ASP A 24 -18.38 1.03 -5.50
C ASP A 24 -16.91 1.29 -5.13
N GLU A 25 -16.60 1.57 -3.85
CA GLU A 25 -15.22 1.67 -3.36
C GLU A 25 -14.47 0.35 -3.56
N SER A 26 -15.11 -0.77 -3.22
CA SER A 26 -14.54 -2.12 -3.43
C SER A 26 -14.29 -2.41 -4.91
N ARG A 27 -15.25 -2.05 -5.79
CA ARG A 27 -15.10 -2.23 -7.24
C ARG A 27 -13.95 -1.42 -7.79
N ARG A 28 -13.87 -0.14 -7.41
CA ARG A 28 -12.81 0.76 -7.86
C ARG A 28 -11.42 0.29 -7.43
N VAL A 29 -11.26 -0.17 -6.19
CA VAL A 29 -9.98 -0.71 -5.72
C VAL A 29 -9.64 -2.03 -6.44
N ALA A 30 -10.64 -2.87 -6.73
CA ALA A 30 -10.44 -4.09 -7.49
C ALA A 30 -9.95 -3.83 -8.93
N GLU A 31 -10.40 -2.75 -9.59
CA GLU A 31 -9.93 -2.35 -10.93
C GLU A 31 -8.41 -2.07 -10.96
N PHE A 32 -7.83 -1.60 -9.86
CA PHE A 32 -6.39 -1.37 -9.75
C PHE A 32 -5.64 -2.61 -9.25
N LEU A 33 -6.21 -3.32 -8.28
CA LEU A 33 -5.55 -4.45 -7.64
C LEU A 33 -5.46 -5.69 -8.56
N ASP A 34 -6.51 -5.99 -9.34
CA ASP A 34 -6.55 -7.17 -10.21
C ASP A 34 -5.38 -7.21 -11.24
N PRO A 35 -5.14 -6.16 -12.04
CA PRO A 35 -4.04 -6.18 -13.00
C PRO A 35 -2.67 -6.23 -12.32
N LEU A 36 -2.50 -5.64 -11.13
CA LEU A 36 -1.26 -5.74 -10.34
C LEU A 36 -1.01 -7.20 -9.90
N LEU A 37 -2.03 -7.88 -9.37
CA LEU A 37 -1.91 -9.29 -8.98
C LEU A 37 -1.59 -10.18 -10.18
N MET A 38 -2.26 -9.97 -11.30
CA MET A 38 -2.01 -10.76 -12.52
C MET A 38 -0.61 -10.50 -13.10
N ALA A 39 -0.11 -9.25 -13.04
CA ALA A 39 1.26 -8.93 -13.43
C ALA A 39 2.31 -9.62 -12.54
N LEU A 40 1.96 -9.92 -11.28
CA LEU A 40 2.73 -10.72 -10.33
C LEU A 40 2.55 -12.24 -10.51
N GLU A 41 1.85 -12.67 -11.57
CA GLU A 41 1.52 -14.07 -11.84
C GLU A 41 0.66 -14.72 -10.73
N LEU A 42 -0.08 -13.91 -9.98
CA LEU A 42 -1.05 -14.37 -8.99
C LEU A 42 -2.43 -14.58 -9.62
N PRO A 43 -3.32 -15.39 -9.01
CA PRO A 43 -4.69 -15.54 -9.48
C PRO A 43 -5.42 -14.20 -9.49
N SER A 44 -6.29 -13.99 -10.50
CA SER A 44 -7.15 -12.80 -10.54
C SER A 44 -8.07 -12.74 -9.32
N LEU A 45 -8.53 -11.54 -8.97
CA LEU A 45 -9.51 -11.32 -7.90
C LEU A 45 -10.78 -12.14 -8.10
N ARG A 46 -11.21 -12.35 -9.34
CA ARG A 46 -12.33 -13.25 -9.64
C ARG A 46 -12.03 -14.70 -9.25
N ALA A 47 -10.84 -15.20 -9.56
CA ALA A 47 -10.43 -16.54 -9.17
C ALA A 47 -10.28 -16.67 -7.64
N ILE A 48 -9.70 -15.65 -6.98
CA ILE A 48 -9.57 -15.58 -5.52
C ILE A 48 -10.95 -15.56 -4.85
N ALA A 49 -11.90 -14.77 -5.36
CA ALA A 49 -13.24 -14.67 -4.79
C ALA A 49 -14.04 -15.98 -4.91
N LEU A 50 -13.74 -16.81 -5.92
CA LEU A 50 -14.34 -18.13 -6.10
C LEU A 50 -13.67 -19.23 -5.26
N ALA A 51 -12.42 -19.01 -4.83
CA ALA A 51 -11.71 -19.93 -3.97
C ALA A 51 -12.32 -19.93 -2.55
N LYS A 52 -12.43 -21.11 -1.94
CA LYS A 52 -12.93 -21.24 -0.55
C LYS A 52 -11.83 -21.05 0.50
N ASP A 53 -10.58 -21.04 0.05
CA ASP A 53 -9.44 -21.33 0.92
C ASP A 53 -8.72 -20.05 1.34
N CYS A 54 -8.61 -19.05 0.45
CA CYS A 54 -8.03 -17.77 0.77
C CYS A 54 -8.76 -16.55 0.17
N LYS A 55 -8.78 -15.41 0.90
CA LYS A 55 -9.38 -14.14 0.44
C LYS A 55 -8.41 -12.96 0.59
N ILE A 56 -8.73 -11.81 0.01
CA ILE A 56 -8.04 -10.54 0.30
C ILE A 56 -8.98 -9.70 1.17
N GLY A 57 -8.48 -9.26 2.32
CA GLY A 57 -9.20 -8.34 3.19
C GLY A 57 -9.14 -6.91 2.63
N PHE A 58 -10.21 -6.15 2.81
CA PHE A 58 -10.24 -4.74 2.45
C PHE A 58 -11.06 -3.93 3.47
N ALA A 59 -10.48 -2.85 3.99
CA ALA A 59 -11.14 -1.96 4.93
C ALA A 59 -10.77 -0.48 4.68
N ILE A 60 -11.65 0.42 5.11
CA ILE A 60 -11.44 1.87 4.99
C ILE A 60 -11.14 2.49 6.36
N VAL A 61 -10.09 3.29 6.42
CA VAL A 61 -9.64 4.05 7.59
C VAL A 61 -10.23 5.46 7.51
N ARG A 62 -10.98 5.87 8.54
CA ARG A 62 -11.67 7.16 8.60
C ARG A 62 -10.70 8.29 8.91
N THR A 63 -10.13 8.86 7.86
CA THR A 63 -9.29 10.06 7.89
C THR A 63 -9.23 10.66 6.49
N ASP A 64 -9.16 11.99 6.41
CA ASP A 64 -9.02 12.72 5.16
C ASP A 64 -7.58 12.73 4.63
N ARG A 65 -6.61 12.38 5.49
CA ARG A 65 -5.22 12.13 5.11
C ARG A 65 -5.11 10.98 4.12
N VAL A 66 -4.09 11.03 3.29
CA VAL A 66 -3.86 10.05 2.23
C VAL A 66 -2.83 9.03 2.68
N ASN A 67 -3.28 7.78 2.88
CA ASN A 67 -2.40 6.64 3.10
C ASN A 67 -3.06 5.32 2.68
N VAL A 68 -2.23 4.31 2.45
CA VAL A 68 -2.61 2.92 2.22
C VAL A 68 -1.68 2.05 3.06
N TRP A 69 -2.22 1.04 3.73
CA TRP A 69 -1.44 0.04 4.43
C TRP A 69 -1.81 -1.35 3.98
N SER A 70 -0.85 -2.25 4.09
CA SER A 70 -1.04 -3.67 3.97
C SER A 70 -0.66 -4.38 5.26
N SER A 71 -1.35 -5.49 5.54
CA SER A 71 -0.96 -6.40 6.61
C SER A 71 -1.05 -7.83 6.10
N PRO A 72 -0.04 -8.67 6.36
CA PRO A 72 -0.14 -10.10 6.13
C PRO A 72 -1.36 -10.65 6.88
N ALA A 73 -2.02 -11.62 6.28
CA ALA A 73 -3.07 -12.34 6.94
C ALA A 73 -2.57 -13.19 8.10
N THR A 74 -3.28 -13.16 9.21
CA THR A 74 -2.90 -13.91 10.42
C THR A 74 -3.91 -14.98 10.85
N THR A 75 -5.04 -15.13 10.14
CA THR A 75 -6.14 -16.05 10.53
C THR A 75 -6.76 -16.80 9.35
N SER A 76 -7.33 -17.98 9.63
CA SER A 76 -8.07 -18.87 8.69
C SER A 76 -9.52 -18.42 8.44
N PRO A 77 -10.12 -18.62 7.25
CA PRO A 77 -9.49 -19.10 6.01
C PRO A 77 -8.42 -18.11 5.56
N CYS A 78 -7.31 -18.61 4.99
CA CYS A 78 -6.09 -17.84 4.81
C CYS A 78 -6.40 -16.50 4.11
N LEU A 79 -6.06 -15.35 4.66
CA LEU A 79 -6.06 -14.16 3.79
C LEU A 79 -4.73 -14.17 3.02
N TYR A 80 -4.68 -13.64 1.80
CA TYR A 80 -3.38 -13.35 1.20
C TYR A 80 -2.75 -12.16 1.93
N PHE A 81 -3.56 -11.15 2.19
CA PHE A 81 -3.26 -9.95 2.98
C PHE A 81 -4.56 -9.18 3.21
N THR A 82 -4.51 -8.14 4.05
CA THR A 82 -5.55 -7.12 4.15
C THR A 82 -4.99 -5.78 3.67
N LEU A 83 -5.71 -5.10 2.79
CA LEU A 83 -5.46 -3.70 2.43
C LEU A 83 -6.34 -2.78 3.27
N PHE A 84 -5.73 -1.70 3.73
CA PHE A 84 -6.39 -0.61 4.45
C PHE A 84 -6.16 0.66 3.64
N LEU A 85 -7.23 1.28 3.16
CA LEU A 85 -7.14 2.56 2.47
C LEU A 85 -7.78 3.63 3.33
N THR A 86 -7.18 4.81 3.39
CA THR A 86 -7.82 5.99 3.98
C THR A 86 -8.94 6.54 3.09
N GLU A 87 -9.88 7.28 3.67
CA GLU A 87 -10.88 8.04 2.88
C GLU A 87 -10.22 9.10 1.99
N GLY A 88 -9.09 9.66 2.44
CA GLY A 88 -8.22 10.48 1.60
C GLY A 88 -7.72 9.76 0.36
N ALA A 89 -7.15 8.56 0.51
CA ALA A 89 -6.60 7.79 -0.60
C ALA A 89 -7.64 7.44 -1.67
N LEU A 90 -8.89 7.20 -1.29
CA LEU A 90 -9.99 6.95 -2.23
C LEU A 90 -10.26 8.14 -3.18
N ARG A 91 -9.81 9.36 -2.86
CA ARG A 91 -10.00 10.55 -3.71
C ARG A 91 -8.80 10.86 -4.59
N MET A 92 -7.74 10.06 -4.52
CA MET A 92 -6.55 10.24 -5.34
C MET A 92 -6.84 10.01 -6.84
N PRO A 93 -6.02 10.59 -7.73
CA PRO A 93 -5.94 10.17 -9.12
C PRO A 93 -5.74 8.66 -9.25
N ALA A 94 -6.34 8.05 -10.27
CA ALA A 94 -6.35 6.60 -10.46
C ALA A 94 -4.94 5.99 -10.48
N ASP A 95 -4.02 6.56 -11.26
CA ASP A 95 -2.67 6.04 -11.40
C ASP A 95 -1.87 6.18 -10.10
N GLN A 96 -2.08 7.24 -9.32
CA GLN A 96 -1.42 7.42 -8.03
C GLN A 96 -1.94 6.44 -6.99
N LEU A 97 -3.25 6.17 -6.96
CA LEU A 97 -3.82 5.13 -6.09
C LEU A 97 -3.26 3.75 -6.43
N MET A 98 -3.18 3.42 -7.73
CA MET A 98 -2.58 2.17 -8.20
C MET A 98 -1.09 2.08 -7.82
N ALA A 99 -0.34 3.18 -7.92
CA ALA A 99 1.06 3.22 -7.51
C ALA A 99 1.24 3.00 -6.01
N THR A 100 0.41 3.61 -5.16
CA THR A 100 0.46 3.37 -3.72
C THR A 100 0.09 1.94 -3.36
N ILE A 101 -0.90 1.33 -4.04
CA ILE A 101 -1.21 -0.10 -3.85
C ILE A 101 -0.03 -0.97 -4.29
N ALA A 102 0.64 -0.65 -5.40
CA ALA A 102 1.82 -1.39 -5.88
C ALA A 102 2.99 -1.31 -4.88
N HIS A 103 3.18 -0.17 -4.23
CA HIS A 103 4.14 0.01 -3.14
C HIS A 103 3.84 -0.90 -1.95
N GLU A 104 2.59 -0.94 -1.50
CA GLU A 104 2.16 -1.85 -0.43
C GLU A 104 2.33 -3.34 -0.78
N LEU A 105 2.05 -3.72 -2.03
CA LEU A 105 2.36 -5.07 -2.50
C LEU A 105 3.87 -5.38 -2.44
N GLY A 106 4.72 -4.37 -2.64
CA GLY A 106 6.17 -4.49 -2.46
C GLY A 106 6.56 -4.82 -1.03
N HIS A 107 5.95 -4.15 -0.04
CA HIS A 107 6.18 -4.50 1.37
C HIS A 107 5.79 -5.94 1.68
N LEU A 108 4.65 -6.41 1.16
CA LEU A 108 4.23 -7.80 1.32
C LEU A 108 5.18 -8.79 0.63
N ALA A 109 5.57 -8.51 -0.62
CA ALA A 109 6.43 -9.38 -1.42
C ALA A 109 7.84 -9.52 -0.85
N LEU A 110 8.35 -8.46 -0.25
CA LEU A 110 9.71 -8.39 0.31
C LEU A 110 9.74 -8.73 1.81
N HIS A 111 8.59 -9.14 2.39
CA HIS A 111 8.44 -9.44 3.82
C HIS A 111 8.91 -8.29 4.72
N HIS A 112 8.69 -7.05 4.27
CA HIS A 112 9.00 -5.87 5.05
C HIS A 112 8.04 -5.77 6.24
N THR A 113 8.56 -5.23 7.33
CA THR A 113 7.73 -4.79 8.47
C THR A 113 7.83 -3.27 8.48
N PRO A 114 6.88 -2.57 7.83
CA PRO A 114 6.93 -1.12 7.72
C PRO A 114 7.16 -0.50 9.10
N GLY A 115 8.10 0.45 9.16
CA GLY A 115 8.40 1.15 10.40
C GLY A 115 7.22 2.02 10.85
N PRO A 116 7.27 2.58 12.07
CA PRO A 116 6.26 3.55 12.51
C PRO A 116 6.23 4.74 11.55
N ASP A 117 5.08 4.96 10.93
CA ASP A 117 4.83 6.04 9.99
C ASP A 117 4.52 7.36 10.73
N THR A 118 5.48 7.80 11.54
CA THR A 118 5.35 9.00 12.39
C THR A 118 6.11 10.18 11.79
N PRO A 119 5.52 11.39 11.72
CA PRO A 119 6.18 12.53 11.07
C PRO A 119 7.51 12.94 11.72
N GLN A 120 7.66 12.68 13.03
CA GLN A 120 8.84 13.03 13.82
C GLN A 120 9.81 11.86 14.07
N LEU A 121 9.57 10.69 13.46
CA LEU A 121 10.25 9.41 13.70
C LEU A 121 11.61 9.52 14.40
N THR A 122 11.62 9.28 15.72
CA THR A 122 12.81 9.36 16.59
C THR A 122 13.60 8.05 16.57
N ALA A 123 13.87 7.52 15.37
CA ALA A 123 14.62 6.28 15.19
C ALA A 123 16.13 6.52 15.32
N SER A 124 16.84 5.56 15.92
CA SER A 124 18.30 5.51 15.86
C SER A 124 18.81 5.52 14.41
N PRO A 125 20.06 5.94 14.15
CA PRO A 125 20.61 5.93 12.79
C PRO A 125 20.48 4.58 12.07
N GLU A 126 20.74 3.47 12.77
CA GLU A 126 20.65 2.12 12.22
C GLU A 126 19.21 1.74 11.88
N GLN A 127 18.28 2.00 12.81
CA GLN A 127 16.85 1.74 12.56
C GLN A 127 16.32 2.58 11.41
N TRP A 128 16.70 3.85 11.34
CA TRP A 128 16.32 4.73 10.24
C TRP A 128 16.84 4.22 8.89
N GLN A 129 18.11 3.81 8.83
CA GLN A 129 18.69 3.25 7.61
C GLN A 129 17.95 1.97 7.19
N GLY A 130 17.59 1.11 8.14
CA GLY A 130 16.76 -0.08 7.87
C GLY A 130 15.39 0.28 7.31
N ILE A 131 14.69 1.26 7.90
CA ILE A 131 13.38 1.73 7.43
C ILE A 131 13.50 2.29 6.01
N GLN A 132 14.42 3.23 5.78
CA GLN A 132 14.60 3.83 4.44
C GLN A 132 15.02 2.81 3.38
N GLY A 133 15.79 1.80 3.77
CA GLY A 133 16.14 0.68 2.90
C GLY A 133 14.91 -0.12 2.46
N GLN A 134 14.00 -0.44 3.39
CA GLN A 134 12.75 -1.14 3.08
C GLN A 134 11.84 -0.31 2.18
N GLU A 135 11.66 0.97 2.51
CA GLU A 135 10.87 1.92 1.73
C GLU A 135 11.38 2.03 0.29
N LEU A 136 12.68 2.24 0.09
CA LEU A 136 13.30 2.35 -1.23
C LEU A 136 13.19 1.04 -2.03
N ALA A 137 13.29 -0.11 -1.36
CA ALA A 137 13.10 -1.40 -2.00
C ALA A 137 11.64 -1.63 -2.43
N ALA A 138 10.67 -1.21 -1.62
CA ALA A 138 9.25 -1.23 -1.97
C ALA A 138 8.94 -0.28 -3.15
N ASP A 139 9.55 0.91 -3.20
CA ASP A 139 9.42 1.84 -4.34
C ASP A 139 9.94 1.21 -5.65
N ARG A 140 11.13 0.60 -5.61
CA ARG A 140 11.71 -0.06 -6.78
C ARG A 140 10.84 -1.21 -7.26
N PHE A 141 10.29 -1.99 -6.33
CA PHE A 141 9.33 -3.03 -6.63
C PHE A 141 8.08 -2.45 -7.31
N ALA A 142 7.50 -1.38 -6.75
CA ALA A 142 6.32 -0.73 -7.29
C ALA A 142 6.55 -0.22 -8.72
N VAL A 143 7.68 0.45 -8.97
CA VAL A 143 8.05 0.93 -10.31
C VAL A 143 8.15 -0.22 -11.31
N ALA A 144 8.85 -1.32 -10.95
CA ALA A 144 8.96 -2.49 -11.82
C ALA A 144 7.60 -3.15 -12.07
N LEU A 145 6.74 -3.22 -11.06
CA LEU A 145 5.40 -3.76 -11.17
C LEU A 145 4.50 -2.90 -12.06
N LEU A 146 4.51 -1.59 -11.90
CA LEU A 146 3.76 -0.64 -12.72
C LEU A 146 4.19 -0.73 -14.19
N LYS A 147 5.50 -0.76 -14.47
CA LYS A 147 6.03 -0.97 -15.84
C LYS A 147 5.53 -2.27 -16.47
N ARG A 148 5.61 -3.37 -15.72
CA ARG A 148 5.13 -4.68 -16.18
C ARG A 148 3.62 -4.67 -16.43
N THR A 149 2.86 -4.06 -15.53
CA THR A 149 1.39 -3.97 -15.63
C THR A 149 0.96 -3.11 -16.82
N GLN A 150 1.64 -1.98 -17.05
CA GLN A 150 1.41 -1.11 -18.20
C GLN A 150 1.73 -1.83 -19.52
N SER A 151 2.81 -2.63 -19.55
CA SER A 151 3.18 -3.42 -20.73
C SER A 151 2.16 -4.51 -21.06
N LEU A 152 1.70 -5.27 -20.05
CA LEU A 152 0.81 -6.42 -20.22
C LEU A 152 -0.67 -6.04 -20.36
N TYR A 153 -1.13 -5.04 -19.62
CA TYR A 153 -2.55 -4.72 -19.45
C TYR A 153 -2.91 -3.29 -19.85
N ARG A 154 -1.94 -2.46 -20.27
CA ARG A 154 -2.16 -1.07 -20.70
C ARG A 154 -2.80 -0.18 -19.62
N VAL A 155 -2.51 -0.46 -18.36
CA VAL A 155 -2.98 0.30 -17.19
C VAL A 155 -1.83 0.60 -16.22
N GLY A 156 -1.93 1.72 -15.52
CA GLY A 156 -0.90 2.24 -14.63
C GLY A 156 0.20 3.03 -15.36
N ALA A 157 0.91 3.85 -14.59
CA ALA A 157 2.03 4.66 -15.03
C ALA A 157 3.13 4.62 -13.96
N CYS A 158 4.39 4.36 -14.33
CA CYS A 158 5.45 4.31 -13.32
C CYS A 158 5.76 5.69 -12.74
N GLU A 159 5.51 6.75 -13.51
CA GLU A 159 5.68 8.16 -13.14
C GLU A 159 4.78 8.53 -11.94
N ALA A 160 3.63 7.87 -11.83
CA ALA A 160 2.68 8.11 -10.73
C ALA A 160 3.28 7.77 -9.36
N MET A 161 4.33 6.95 -9.29
CA MET A 161 5.02 6.65 -8.03
C MET A 161 5.74 7.88 -7.46
N ALA A 162 6.47 8.62 -8.29
CA ALA A 162 7.15 9.83 -7.86
C ALA A 162 6.16 10.96 -7.53
N GLU A 163 5.08 11.08 -8.30
CA GLU A 163 4.00 12.03 -8.01
C GLU A 163 3.35 11.76 -6.65
N PHE A 164 3.04 10.49 -6.37
CA PHE A 164 2.51 10.06 -5.08
C PHE A 164 3.47 10.42 -3.94
N LEU A 165 4.76 10.09 -4.05
CA LEU A 165 5.74 10.35 -3.00
C LEU A 165 5.84 11.86 -2.69
N ARG A 166 5.87 12.71 -3.72
CA ARG A 166 5.91 14.17 -3.55
C ARG A 166 4.67 14.70 -2.83
N ARG A 167 3.49 14.15 -3.13
CA ARG A 167 2.24 14.52 -2.47
C ARG A 167 2.13 13.99 -1.04
N SER A 168 2.74 12.84 -0.73
CA SER A 168 2.65 12.22 0.60
C SER A 168 3.14 13.15 1.73
N VAL A 169 4.09 14.04 1.44
CA VAL A 169 4.57 15.05 2.39
C VAL A 169 3.44 15.94 2.91
N SER A 170 2.60 16.49 2.02
CA SER A 170 1.46 17.31 2.41
C SER A 170 0.28 16.46 2.87
N ASP A 171 -0.01 15.40 2.12
CA ASP A 171 -1.30 14.71 2.19
C ASP A 171 -1.36 13.70 3.35
N TRP A 172 -0.20 13.22 3.82
CA TRP A 172 -0.08 12.32 4.96
C TRP A 172 0.57 12.96 6.18
N TYR A 173 1.81 13.42 6.03
CA TYR A 173 2.61 13.91 7.15
C TYR A 173 2.21 15.33 7.59
N GLY A 174 1.81 16.16 6.62
CA GLY A 174 1.37 17.53 6.85
C GLY A 174 2.48 18.44 7.41
N PRO A 175 2.12 19.59 8.02
CA PRO A 175 3.10 20.59 8.47
C PRO A 175 3.99 20.10 9.62
N GLY A 176 3.68 18.97 10.26
CA GLY A 176 4.46 18.39 11.35
C GLY A 176 5.63 17.52 10.89
N ILE A 177 5.84 17.33 9.59
CA ILE A 177 6.91 16.49 9.07
C ILE A 177 8.30 17.00 9.48
N SER A 178 9.15 16.09 9.94
CA SER A 178 10.55 16.42 10.21
C SER A 178 11.34 16.68 8.92
N ALA A 179 12.35 17.54 8.98
CA ALA A 179 13.24 17.80 7.84
C ALA A 179 13.91 16.52 7.32
N ARG A 180 14.23 15.57 8.23
CA ARG A 180 14.81 14.27 7.89
C ARG A 180 13.86 13.41 7.07
N MET A 181 12.58 13.33 7.47
CA MET A 181 11.58 12.58 6.72
C MET A 181 11.26 13.23 5.37
N HIS A 182 11.12 14.56 5.35
CA HIS A 182 10.92 15.29 4.09
C HIS A 182 12.05 15.01 3.10
N ALA A 183 13.31 15.15 3.51
CA ALA A 183 14.46 14.87 2.65
C ALA A 183 14.47 13.43 2.11
N ALA A 184 14.10 12.45 2.95
CA ALA A 184 14.05 11.06 2.54
C ALA A 184 12.94 10.76 1.53
N VAL A 185 11.74 11.29 1.74
CA VAL A 185 10.63 11.16 0.78
C VAL A 185 10.97 11.83 -0.56
N THR A 186 11.62 12.99 -0.53
CA THR A 186 12.11 13.66 -1.75
C THR A 186 13.14 12.80 -2.49
N GLN A 187 14.12 12.24 -1.77
CA GLN A 187 15.12 11.37 -2.38
C GLN A 187 14.50 10.12 -3.02
N ARG A 188 13.49 9.53 -2.37
CA ARG A 188 12.73 8.40 -2.92
C ARG A 188 11.97 8.77 -4.18
N ALA A 189 11.34 9.94 -4.21
CA ALA A 189 10.64 10.44 -5.39
C ALA A 189 11.60 10.62 -6.58
N ASP A 190 12.77 11.20 -6.36
CA ASP A 190 13.79 11.38 -7.39
C ASP A 190 14.35 10.03 -7.89
N ALA A 191 14.53 9.07 -6.98
CA ALA A 191 14.91 7.71 -7.34
C ALA A 191 13.84 6.99 -8.17
N ALA A 192 12.56 7.21 -7.87
CA ALA A 192 11.44 6.66 -8.63
C ALA A 192 11.38 7.24 -10.05
N ASP A 193 11.56 8.55 -10.22
CA ASP A 193 11.66 9.19 -11.54
C ASP A 193 12.83 8.61 -12.36
N ALA A 194 14.01 8.51 -11.76
CA ALA A 194 15.19 7.93 -12.42
C ALA A 194 14.95 6.47 -12.83
N ALA A 195 14.33 5.68 -11.95
CA ALA A 195 14.00 4.29 -12.24
C ALA A 195 12.95 4.16 -13.34
N CYS A 196 11.95 5.05 -13.37
CA CYS A 196 10.90 5.06 -14.38
C CYS A 196 11.45 5.44 -15.76
N ALA A 197 12.33 6.45 -15.84
CA ALA A 197 12.98 6.89 -17.08
C ALA A 197 13.93 5.84 -17.71
N SER A 198 14.45 4.91 -16.91
CA SER A 198 15.26 3.80 -17.43
C SER A 198 14.42 2.82 -18.27
N SER A 199 14.98 2.28 -19.35
CA SER A 199 14.36 1.18 -20.10
C SER A 199 14.54 -0.18 -19.43
N GLU A 200 15.39 -0.28 -18.41
CA GLU A 200 15.56 -1.50 -17.64
C GLU A 200 14.29 -1.82 -16.84
N VAL A 201 13.88 -3.08 -16.91
CA VAL A 201 12.82 -3.64 -16.06
C VAL A 201 13.47 -4.61 -15.11
N THR A 202 13.59 -4.22 -13.84
CA THR A 202 14.09 -5.10 -12.78
C THR A 202 13.15 -6.30 -12.64
N ALA A 203 13.72 -7.50 -12.53
CA ALA A 203 12.94 -8.70 -12.26
C ALA A 203 12.21 -8.57 -10.91
N LEU A 204 10.90 -8.82 -10.92
CA LEU A 204 10.12 -8.83 -9.70
C LEU A 204 10.36 -10.15 -8.95
N PRO A 205 10.61 -10.11 -7.62
CA PRO A 205 10.60 -11.33 -6.84
C PRO A 205 9.22 -11.98 -6.93
N ARG A 206 9.19 -13.32 -7.00
CA ARG A 206 7.91 -14.04 -6.96
C ARG A 206 7.27 -13.83 -5.59
N LEU A 207 6.04 -13.32 -5.60
CA LEU A 207 5.19 -13.36 -4.41
C LEU A 207 4.86 -14.82 -4.11
N THR A 208 5.55 -15.39 -3.13
CA THR A 208 5.14 -16.66 -2.55
C THR A 208 3.98 -16.37 -1.61
N LEU A 209 2.77 -16.60 -2.10
CA LEU A 209 1.59 -16.61 -1.25
C LEU A 209 1.84 -17.71 -0.22
N ASN A 210 1.93 -17.34 1.07
CA ASN A 210 2.17 -18.29 2.14
C ASN A 210 1.13 -19.40 2.07
N THR A 211 1.54 -20.55 1.55
CA THR A 211 0.74 -21.76 1.55
C THR A 211 0.93 -22.36 2.93
N ARG A 212 -0.07 -22.13 3.80
CA ARG A 212 -0.24 -22.68 5.15
C ARG A 212 0.49 -21.91 6.26
N VAL A 213 -0.30 -21.20 7.05
CA VAL A 213 -0.14 -21.31 8.51
C VAL A 213 -0.83 -22.62 8.88
N GLN A 214 -0.05 -23.58 9.40
CA GLN A 214 -0.58 -24.82 9.99
C GLN A 214 -1.35 -24.50 11.28
#